data_AF-A0A7G8D9Z2-F1
#
_entry.id   AF-A0A7G8D9Z2-F1
#
_cell.length_a   1.000
_cell.length_b   1.000
_cell.length_c   1.000
_cell.angle_alpha   90.00
_cell.angle_beta   90.00
_cell.angle_gamma   90.00
#
_symmetry.space_group_name_H-M   'P 1'
#
loop_
_entity.id
_entity.type
_entity.pdbx_description
1 polymer ?
#
loop_
_entity_poly.entity_id
_entity_poly.type
_entity_poly.pdbx_seq_one_letter_code
_entity_poly.pdbx_strand_id
1 'polypeptide(L)' 'MDWMLLLLIAASHLASAFLAATIAQQKARNSRMWFCAGLLFGLLGLIAAAGLPDRHQIVYLRHLAEAQGYRNKRVSGKK' A
#
# COMPACT_ATOMS: atom_id res chain seq x y z
N MET A 1 12.60 -6.00 -31.55
CA MET A 1 11.93 -5.14 -30.56
C MET A 1 12.54 -3.76 -30.68
N ASP A 2 11.71 -2.82 -31.08
CA ASP A 2 12.00 -1.42 -31.26
C ASP A 2 12.42 -0.83 -29.89
N TRP A 3 13.67 -0.36 -29.80
CA TRP A 3 14.30 0.15 -28.59
C TRP A 3 13.46 1.19 -27.84
N MET A 4 12.67 1.96 -28.60
CA MET A 4 11.73 2.94 -28.07
C MET A 4 10.65 2.31 -27.18
N LEU A 5 10.11 1.13 -27.56
CA LEU A 5 9.13 0.42 -26.73
C LEU A 5 9.76 -0.07 -25.42
N LEU A 6 11.00 -0.58 -25.46
CA LEU A 6 11.71 -1.00 -24.25
C LEU A 6 11.90 0.16 -23.28
N LEU A 7 12.26 1.34 -23.78
CA LEU A 7 12.40 2.54 -22.97
C LEU A 7 11.07 2.99 -22.36
N LEU A 8 9.98 2.98 -23.14
CA LEU A 8 8.65 3.33 -22.64
C LEU A 8 8.15 2.35 -21.57
N ILE A 9 8.39 1.05 -21.75
CA ILE A 9 8.05 0.03 -20.75
C ILE A 9 8.87 0.25 -19.48
N ALA A 10 10.18 0.45 -19.59
CA ALA A 10 11.04 0.73 -18.43
C ALA A 10 10.61 2.01 -17.70
N ALA A 11 10.30 3.08 -18.42
CA ALA A 11 9.84 4.34 -17.84
C ALA A 11 8.49 4.19 -17.12
N SER A 12 7.54 3.45 -17.70
CA SER A 12 6.24 3.21 -17.07
C SER A 12 6.33 2.35 -15.80
N HIS A 13 7.21 1.35 -15.79
CA HIS A 13 7.51 0.56 -14.59
C HIS A 13 8.19 1.41 -13.52
N LEU A 14 9.12 2.29 -13.90
CA LEU A 14 9.79 3.19 -12.96
C LEU A 14 8.80 4.19 -12.34
N ALA A 15 7.94 4.80 -13.15
CA ALA A 15 6.88 5.69 -12.66
C ALA A 15 5.93 4.96 -11.71
N SER A 16 5.52 3.74 -12.06
CA SER A 16 4.66 2.89 -11.22
C SER A 16 5.34 2.52 -9.90
N ALA A 17 6.64 2.24 -9.90
CA ALA A 17 7.42 1.94 -8.70
C ALA A 17 7.44 3.12 -7.73
N PHE A 18 7.73 4.33 -8.21
CA PHE A 18 7.73 5.53 -7.37
C PHE A 18 6.33 5.83 -6.81
N LEU A 19 5.29 5.78 -7.64
CA LEU A 19 3.92 6.03 -7.20
C LEU A 19 3.45 4.98 -6.18
N ALA A 20 3.78 3.70 -6.37
CA ALA A 20 3.43 2.65 -5.43
C ALA A 20 4.13 2.87 -4.07
N ALA A 21 5.40 3.30 -4.11
CA ALA A 21 6.19 3.58 -2.92
C ALA A 21 5.65 4.77 -2.11
N THR A 22 5.23 5.86 -2.78
CA THR A 22 4.68 7.05 -2.13
C THR A 22 3.31 6.76 -1.51
N ILE A 23 2.43 6.07 -2.23
CA ILE A 23 1.11 5.65 -1.70
C ILE A 23 1.28 4.73 -0.49
N ALA A 24 2.19 3.76 -0.55
CA ALA A 24 2.47 2.88 0.57
C ALA A 24 3.04 3.64 1.78
N GLN A 25 3.89 4.64 1.55
CA GLN A 25 4.42 5.49 2.62
C GLN A 25 3.30 6.29 3.30
N GLN A 26 2.40 6.90 2.54
CA GLN A 26 1.27 7.66 3.08
C GLN A 26 0.32 6.79 3.91
N LYS A 27 0.20 5.51 3.58
CA LYS A 27 -0.60 4.52 4.31
C LYS A 27 0.17 3.85 5.47
N ALA A 28 1.33 4.39 5.85
CA ALA A 28 2.23 3.85 6.88
C ALA A 28 2.58 2.36 6.66
N ARG A 29 2.84 1.98 5.42
CA ARG A 29 3.32 0.65 5.00
C ARG A 29 4.78 0.71 4.53
N ASN A 30 5.37 -0.46 4.33
CA ASN A 30 6.77 -0.57 3.91
C ASN A 30 6.95 -0.10 2.46
N SER A 31 7.33 1.17 2.30
CA SER A 31 7.53 1.83 1.00
C SER A 31 8.51 1.09 0.09
N ARG A 32 9.60 0.52 0.63
CA ARG A 32 10.61 -0.19 -0.16
C ARG A 32 10.08 -1.47 -0.80
N MET A 33 9.27 -2.25 -0.06
CA MET A 33 8.64 -3.46 -0.62
C MET A 33 7.65 -3.09 -1.74
N TRP A 34 6.91 -2.00 -1.57
CA TRP A 34 5.94 -1.55 -2.57
C TRP A 34 6.57 -0.87 -3.79
N PHE A 35 7.75 -0.26 -3.64
CA PHE A 35 8.59 0.15 -4.76
C PHE A 35 8.97 -1.05 -5.63
N CYS A 36 9.48 -2.13 -5.02
CA CYS A 36 9.82 -3.36 -5.75
C CYS A 36 8.59 -3.97 -6.42
N ALA A 37 7.43 -3.94 -5.77
CA ALA A 37 6.18 -4.41 -6.35
C ALA A 37 5.79 -3.60 -7.60
N GLY A 38 5.86 -2.26 -7.55
CA GLY A 38 5.59 -1.41 -8.71
C GLY A 38 6.65 -1.54 -9.83
N LEU A 39 7.90 -1.86 -9.49
CA LEU A 39 8.95 -2.08 -10.49
C LEU A 39 8.77 -3.40 -11.24
N LEU A 40 8.41 -4.48 -10.52
CA LEU A 40 8.23 -5.82 -11.11
C LEU A 40 6.89 -5.95 -11.84
N PHE A 41 5.81 -5.46 -11.24
CA PHE A 41 4.45 -5.63 -11.75
C PHE A 41 3.91 -4.38 -12.49
N GLY A 42 4.68 -3.30 -12.56
CA GLY A 42 4.29 -2.06 -13.23
C GLY A 42 2.99 -1.50 -12.65
N LEU A 43 2.04 -1.22 -13.54
CA LEU A 43 0.72 -0.68 -13.20
C LEU A 43 -0.06 -1.58 -12.22
N LEU A 44 0.08 -2.90 -12.31
CA LEU A 44 -0.60 -3.83 -11.40
C LEU A 44 -0.11 -3.65 -9.95
N GLY A 45 1.20 -3.44 -9.79
CA GLY A 45 1.80 -3.14 -8.47
C GLY A 45 1.30 -1.80 -7.91
N LEU A 46 1.11 -0.81 -8.78
CA LEU A 46 0.55 0.48 -8.41
C LEU A 46 -0.92 0.39 -7.96
N ILE A 47 -1.77 -0.33 -8.71
CA ILE A 47 -3.18 -0.54 -8.36
C ILE A 47 -3.29 -1.28 -7.01
N ALA A 48 -2.44 -2.29 -6.80
CA ALA A 48 -2.39 -3.00 -5.52
C ALA A 48 -1.97 -2.08 -4.36
N ALA A 49 -1.04 -1.14 -4.59
CA ALA A 49 -0.65 -0.15 -3.59
C ALA A 49 -1.79 0.83 -3.25
N ALA A 50 -2.56 1.26 -4.26
CA ALA A 50 -3.73 2.11 -4.07
C ALA A 50 -4.81 1.45 -3.20
N GLY A 51 -5.02 0.15 -3.37
CA GLY A 51 -5.99 -0.66 -2.60
C GLY A 51 -5.56 -0.99 -1.17
N LEU A 52 -4.35 -0.61 -0.73
CA LEU A 52 -3.91 -0.85 0.64
C LEU A 52 -4.81 -0.11 1.65
N PRO A 53 -5.21 -0.78 2.74
CA PRO A 53 -5.88 -0.10 3.84
C PRO A 53 -4.87 0.75 4.63
N ASP A 54 -5.27 1.98 4.93
CA ASP A 54 -4.46 2.91 5.72
C ASP A 54 -4.44 2.50 7.19
N ARG A 55 -3.24 2.33 7.76
CA ARG A 55 -3.08 2.01 9.19
C ARG A 55 -3.61 3.12 10.09
N HIS A 56 -3.45 4.39 9.73
CA HIS A 56 -3.95 5.50 10.53
C HIS A 56 -5.48 5.47 10.60
N GLN A 57 -6.12 5.30 9.45
CA GLN A 57 -7.57 5.14 9.37
C GLN A 57 -8.08 3.93 10.18
N ILE A 58 -7.39 2.79 10.15
CA ILE A 58 -7.77 1.61 10.94
C ILE A 58 -7.72 1.92 12.45
N VAL A 59 -6.68 2.60 12.93
CA VAL A 59 -6.56 2.97 14.35
C VAL A 59 -7.64 3.96 14.76
N TYR A 60 -7.89 4.97 13.92
CA TYR A 60 -8.95 5.95 14.15
C TYR A 60 -10.33 5.30 14.21
N LEU A 61 -10.68 4.45 13.24
CA LEU A 61 -11.95 3.71 13.23
C LEU A 61 -12.09 2.79 14.44
N ARG A 62 -10.99 2.20 14.91
CA ARG A 62 -10.98 1.41 16.13
C ARG A 62 -11.34 2.26 17.35
N HIS A 63 -10.76 3.44 17.49
CA HIS A 63 -11.09 4.34 18.60
C HIS A 63 -12.54 4.82 18.55
N LEU A 64 -13.07 5.11 17.36
CA LEU A 64 -14.49 5.42 17.19
C LEU A 64 -15.38 4.25 17.61
N ALA A 65 -15.04 3.02 17.21
CA ALA A 65 -15.79 1.84 17.60
C ALA A 65 -15.74 1.62 19.13
N GLU A 66 -14.57 1.76 19.75
CA GLU A 66 -14.38 1.63 21.20
C GLU A 66 -15.22 2.69 21.96
N ALA A 67 -15.33 3.92 21.46
CA ALA A 67 -16.21 4.95 22.02
C ALA A 67 -17.70 4.60 21.90
N GLN A 68 -18.10 3.79 20.91
CA GLN A 68 -19.45 3.25 20.74
C GLN A 68 -19.69 1.95 21.54
N GLY A 69 -18.75 1.55 22.40
CA GLY A 69 -18.86 0.35 23.23
C GLY A 69 -18.41 -0.94 22.55
N TYR A 70 -17.77 -0.88 21.37
CA TYR A 70 -17.16 -2.05 20.75
C TYR A 70 -15.96 -2.54 21.60
N ARG A 71 -16.07 -3.74 22.17
CA ARG A 71 -14.96 -4.41 22.84
C ARG A 71 -14.28 -5.39 21.89
N ASN A 72 -12.99 -5.17 21.63
CA ASN A 72 -12.17 -6.10 20.87
C ASN A 72 -12.06 -7.45 21.59
N LYS A 73 -12.73 -8.48 21.08
CA LYS A 73 -12.70 -9.84 21.65
C LYS A 73 -11.31 -10.49 21.63
N ARG A 74 -10.37 -10.00 20.80
CA ARG A 74 -9.02 -10.59 20.68
C ARG A 74 -8.08 -10.25 21.83
N VAL A 75 -8.40 -9.25 22.67
CA VAL A 75 -7.59 -8.91 23.86
C VAL A 75 -8.04 -9.72 25.09
N SER A 76 -9.27 -10.25 25.08
CA SER A 76 -9.86 -10.94 26.25
C SER A 76 -9.26 -12.33 26.56
N GLY A 77 -8.33 -12.83 25.75
CA GLY A 77 -7.78 -14.18 25.86
C GLY A 77 -6.32 -14.29 26.34
N LYS A 78 -5.65 -13.18 26.65
CA LYS A 78 -4.33 -13.19 27.30
C LYS A 78 -4.50 -12.83 28.77
N LYS A 79 -4.88 -13.82 29.58
CA LYS A 79 -4.65 -13.80 31.02
C LYS A 79 -3.45 -14.69 31.32
#